data_AF-A0A919JEV3-F1
#
_entry.id   AF-A0A919JEV3-F1
#
_cell.length_a   1.000
_cell.length_b   1.000
_cell.length_c   1.000
_cell.angle_alpha   90.00
_cell.angle_beta   90.00
_cell.angle_gamma   90.00
#
_symmetry.space_group_name_H-M   'P 1'
#
loop_
_entity.id
_entity.type
_entity.pdbx_description
1 polymer ?
#
loop_
_entity_poly.entity_id
_entity_poly.type
_entity_poly.pdbx_seq_one_letter_code
_entity_poly.pdbx_strand_id
1 'polypeptide(L)'
;MVAQLGHTYLDTDAHLIERAPAAPELFTAIFDRHYRDIFSYVARLPEPVRAVLLLVAWAGLNQQEAAVALGIPAGTARSRLHRARQEMRQALGADIEMGE
;
A
#
# COMPACT_ATOMS: atom_id res chain seq x y z
N MET A 1 -5.58 -24.46 31.61
CA MET A 1 -5.32 -24.37 30.16
C MET A 1 -6.26 -23.35 29.57
N VAL A 2 -5.94 -22.06 29.76
CA VAL A 2 -6.74 -20.96 29.22
C VAL A 2 -6.44 -20.87 27.72
N ALA A 3 -7.48 -20.73 26.91
CA ALA A 3 -7.39 -20.60 25.46
C ALA A 3 -6.63 -19.30 25.10
N GLN A 4 -5.31 -19.41 25.00
CA GLN A 4 -4.39 -18.31 24.67
C GLN A 4 -4.17 -18.16 23.16
N LEU A 5 -5.16 -18.55 22.33
CA LEU A 5 -5.07 -18.55 20.86
C LEU A 5 -6.00 -17.52 20.19
N GLY A 6 -6.73 -16.71 20.96
CA GLY A 6 -7.73 -15.78 20.42
C GLY A 6 -7.24 -14.35 20.14
N HIS A 7 -6.12 -13.92 20.72
CA HIS A 7 -5.65 -12.53 20.56
C HIS A 7 -4.70 -12.35 19.36
N THR A 8 -3.89 -13.35 19.02
CA THR A 8 -2.82 -13.19 18.01
C THR A 8 -3.33 -13.27 16.56
N TYR A 9 -4.42 -14.00 16.29
CA TYR A 9 -4.91 -14.21 14.93
C TYR A 9 -5.75 -13.03 14.40
N LEU A 10 -6.48 -12.35 15.30
CA LEU A 10 -7.34 -11.21 14.97
C LEU A 10 -6.57 -9.89 14.75
N ASP A 11 -5.27 -9.84 15.10
CA ASP A 11 -4.46 -8.62 15.08
C ASP A 11 -3.59 -8.45 13.83
N THR A 12 -3.48 -9.47 12.99
CA THR A 12 -2.69 -9.40 11.75
C THR A 12 -3.44 -8.64 10.65
N ASP A 13 -2.71 -7.82 9.89
CA ASP A 13 -3.32 -7.05 8.80
C ASP A 13 -3.98 -7.96 7.75
N ALA A 14 -3.40 -9.12 7.48
CA ALA A 14 -3.97 -10.10 6.57
C ALA A 14 -5.38 -10.53 6.99
N HIS A 15 -5.57 -10.81 8.28
CA HIS A 15 -6.88 -11.18 8.80
C HIS A 15 -7.87 -10.02 8.76
N LEU A 16 -7.41 -8.81 9.09
CA LEU A 16 -8.24 -7.59 9.01
C LEU A 16 -8.69 -7.32 7.56
N ILE A 17 -7.83 -7.54 6.56
CA ILE A 17 -8.15 -7.37 5.13
C ILE A 17 -9.21 -8.36 4.67
N GLU A 18 -9.07 -9.64 5.05
CA GLU A 18 -10.03 -10.69 4.68
C GLU A 18 -11.45 -10.38 5.18
N ARG A 19 -11.56 -9.74 6.34
CA ARG A 19 -12.84 -9.41 6.97
C ARG A 19 -13.41 -8.04 6.57
N ALA A 20 -12.57 -7.13 6.07
CA ALA A 20 -12.96 -5.78 5.69
C ALA A 20 -14.20 -5.68 4.77
N PRO A 21 -14.45 -6.59 3.79
CA PRO A 21 -15.65 -6.52 2.96
C PRO A 21 -16.97 -6.64 3.75
N ALA A 22 -16.97 -7.39 4.86
CA ALA A 22 -18.14 -7.61 5.71
C ALA A 22 -18.19 -6.69 6.93
N ALA A 23 -17.07 -6.04 7.26
CA ALA A 23 -16.88 -5.16 8.42
C ALA A 23 -15.94 -4.00 8.04
N PRO A 24 -16.46 -2.96 7.36
CA PRO A 24 -15.64 -1.86 6.82
C PRO A 24 -14.81 -1.12 7.88
N GLU A 25 -15.22 -1.13 9.15
CA GLU A 25 -14.48 -0.57 10.28
C GLU A 25 -13.12 -1.22 10.50
N LEU A 26 -12.93 -2.48 10.08
CA LEU A 26 -11.63 -3.15 10.15
C LEU A 26 -10.64 -2.58 9.14
N PHE A 27 -11.12 -2.01 8.04
CA PHE A 27 -10.27 -1.25 7.11
C PHE A 27 -9.71 0.01 7.77
N THR A 28 -10.50 0.68 8.61
CA THR A 28 -10.03 1.85 9.38
C THR A 28 -8.89 1.47 10.32
N ALA A 29 -8.94 0.30 10.97
CA ALA A 29 -7.86 -0.14 11.84
C ALA A 29 -6.52 -0.35 11.07
N ILE A 30 -6.57 -0.97 9.89
CA ILE A 30 -5.39 -1.12 9.02
C ILE A 30 -4.90 0.25 8.56
N PHE A 31 -5.84 1.11 8.15
CA PHE A 31 -5.52 2.46 7.70
C PHE A 31 -4.83 3.26 8.81
N ASP A 32 -5.38 3.33 10.01
CA ASP A 32 -4.81 4.09 11.12
C ASP A 32 -3.41 3.57 11.52
N ARG A 33 -3.22 2.25 11.48
CA ARG A 33 -1.92 1.61 11.75
C ARG A 33 -0.85 2.03 10.74
N HIS A 34 -1.17 2.05 9.44
CA HIS A 34 -0.17 2.19 8.37
C HIS A 34 -0.17 3.53 7.65
N TYR A 35 -1.18 4.38 7.88
CA TYR A 35 -1.40 5.62 7.13
C TYR A 35 -0.16 6.51 7.19
N ARG A 36 0.44 6.67 8.37
CA ARG A 36 1.59 7.55 8.56
C ARG A 36 2.78 7.12 7.71
N ASP A 37 3.10 5.84 7.72
CA ASP A 37 4.29 5.32 7.05
C ASP A 37 4.08 5.29 5.53
N ILE A 38 2.92 4.82 5.08
CA ILE A 38 2.50 4.87 3.67
C ILE A 38 2.51 6.32 3.15
N PHE A 39 1.88 7.25 3.89
CA PHE A 39 1.81 8.66 3.48
C PHE A 39 3.20 9.29 3.42
N SER A 40 4.02 9.09 4.45
CA SER A 40 5.38 9.65 4.51
C SER A 40 6.23 9.16 3.35
N TYR A 41 6.08 7.90 2.98
CA TYR A 41 6.77 7.29 1.85
C TYR A 41 6.28 7.89 0.53
N VAL A 42 4.96 7.89 0.29
CA VAL A 42 4.38 8.43 -0.94
C VAL A 42 4.76 9.91 -1.09
N ALA A 43 4.79 10.69 0.00
CA ALA A 43 5.20 12.09 -0.02
C ALA A 43 6.68 12.29 -0.42
N ARG A 44 7.57 11.33 -0.14
CA ARG A 44 9.01 11.38 -0.47
C ARG A 44 9.33 10.94 -1.90
N LEU A 45 8.42 10.22 -2.55
CA LEU A 45 8.61 9.80 -3.94
C LEU A 45 8.88 11.00 -4.86
N PRO A 46 9.83 10.89 -5.80
CA PRO A 46 9.97 11.85 -6.88
C PRO A 46 8.62 12.03 -7.59
N GLU A 47 8.25 13.28 -7.88
CA GLU A 47 6.96 13.62 -8.50
C GLU A 47 6.59 12.73 -9.69
N PRO A 48 7.50 12.43 -10.64
CA PRO A 48 7.14 11.65 -11.81
C PRO A 48 6.79 10.19 -11.49
N VAL A 49 7.34 9.66 -10.39
CA VAL A 49 7.06 8.32 -9.88
C VAL A 49 5.75 8.32 -9.09
N ARG A 50 5.58 9.32 -8.22
CA ARG A 50 4.36 9.52 -7.42
C ARG A 50 3.13 9.69 -8.29
N ALA A 51 3.21 10.46 -9.36
CA ALA A 51 2.08 10.71 -10.27
C ALA A 51 1.53 9.40 -10.87
N VAL A 52 2.42 8.51 -11.35
CA VAL A 52 2.02 7.20 -11.87
C VAL A 52 1.36 6.35 -10.77
N LEU A 53 1.94 6.34 -9.57
CA LEU A 53 1.39 5.58 -8.45
C LEU A 53 -0.02 6.04 -8.09
N LEU A 54 -0.25 7.35 -7.96
CA LEU A 54 -1.55 7.91 -7.54
C LEU A 54 -2.62 7.71 -8.62
N LEU A 55 -2.29 7.84 -9.90
CA LEU A 55 -3.24 7.54 -10.98
C LEU A 55 -3.70 6.08 -10.97
N VAL A 56 -2.80 5.15 -10.66
CA VAL A 56 -3.15 3.74 -10.57
C VAL A 56 -3.91 3.40 -9.29
N ALA A 57 -3.41 3.86 -8.14
CA ALA A 57 -3.94 3.47 -6.83
C ALA A 57 -5.21 4.25 -6.44
N TRP A 58 -5.33 5.50 -6.86
CA TRP A 58 -6.43 6.39 -6.46
C TRP A 58 -7.44 6.61 -7.59
N ALA A 59 -6.97 6.86 -8.81
CA ALA A 59 -7.86 7.07 -9.95
C ALA A 59 -8.27 5.76 -10.66
N GLY A 60 -7.75 4.60 -10.21
CA GLY A 60 -8.10 3.30 -10.75
C GLY A 60 -7.63 3.03 -12.18
N LEU A 61 -6.71 3.86 -12.70
CA LEU A 61 -6.18 3.70 -14.05
C LEU A 61 -5.24 2.49 -14.12
N ASN A 62 -5.19 1.82 -15.25
CA ASN A 62 -4.10 0.89 -15.55
C ASN A 62 -2.82 1.63 -15.99
N GLN A 63 -1.70 0.91 -16.12
CA GLN A 63 -0.40 1.51 -16.46
C GLN A 63 -0.39 2.23 -17.81
N GLN A 64 -1.14 1.71 -18.78
CA GLN A 64 -1.26 2.29 -20.12
C GLN A 64 -2.08 3.59 -20.08
N GLU A 65 -3.21 3.59 -19.38
CA GLU A 65 -4.03 4.79 -19.19
C GLU A 65 -3.27 5.88 -18.43
N ALA A 66 -2.53 5.52 -17.37
CA ALA A 66 -1.66 6.44 -16.66
C ALA A 66 -0.55 7.02 -17.57
N ALA A 67 -0.01 6.21 -18.48
CA ALA A 67 0.98 6.67 -19.45
C ALA A 67 0.39 7.71 -20.42
N VAL A 68 -0.82 7.47 -20.92
CA VAL A 68 -1.55 8.40 -21.78
C VAL A 68 -1.86 9.70 -21.02
N ALA A 69 -2.38 9.61 -19.79
CA ALA A 69 -2.72 10.76 -18.98
C ALA A 69 -1.51 11.67 -18.66
N LEU A 70 -0.32 11.08 -18.53
CA LEU A 70 0.91 11.79 -18.21
C LEU A 70 1.76 12.15 -19.44
N GLY A 71 1.36 11.74 -20.65
CA GLY A 71 2.13 11.98 -21.87
C GLY A 71 3.51 11.31 -21.88
N ILE A 72 3.64 10.12 -21.28
CA ILE A 72 4.90 9.36 -21.18
C ILE A 72 4.83 8.01 -21.90
N PRO A 73 5.96 7.37 -22.24
CA PRO A 73 5.97 6.01 -22.78
C PRO A 73 5.39 4.99 -21.78
N ALA A 74 4.66 4.00 -22.28
CA ALA A 74 4.09 2.92 -21.44
C ALA A 74 5.18 2.16 -20.65
N GLY A 75 6.36 1.93 -21.24
CA GLY A 75 7.51 1.34 -20.55
C GLY A 75 8.02 2.20 -19.38
N THR A 76 7.92 3.53 -19.49
CA THR A 76 8.27 4.47 -18.43
C THR A 76 7.24 4.46 -17.30
N ALA A 77 5.95 4.39 -17.61
CA ALA A 77 4.91 4.22 -16.58
C ALA A 77 5.12 2.91 -15.81
N ARG A 78 5.37 1.80 -16.53
CA ARG A 78 5.66 0.50 -15.92
C ARG A 78 6.88 0.53 -14.99
N SER A 79 8.00 1.10 -15.44
CA SER A 79 9.23 1.15 -14.63
C SER A 79 9.09 2.06 -13.41
N ARG A 80 8.38 3.19 -13.54
CA ARG A 80 8.05 4.09 -12.41
C ARG A 80 7.16 3.40 -11.39
N LEU A 81 6.09 2.74 -11.82
CA LEU A 81 5.20 2.00 -10.90
C LEU A 81 5.94 0.86 -10.20
N HIS A 82 6.81 0.15 -10.92
CA HIS A 82 7.64 -0.90 -10.33
C HIS A 82 8.57 -0.35 -9.24
N ARG A 83 9.25 0.77 -9.52
CA ARG A 83 10.11 1.46 -8.54
C ARG A 83 9.33 1.86 -7.29
N ALA A 84 8.19 2.52 -7.45
CA ALA A 84 7.33 2.92 -6.34
C ALA A 84 6.96 1.72 -5.44
N ARG A 85 6.53 0.60 -6.04
CA ARG A 85 6.16 -0.61 -5.28
C ARG A 85 7.35 -1.30 -4.61
N GLN A 86 8.53 -1.28 -5.23
CA GLN A 86 9.73 -1.87 -4.65
C GLN A 86 10.15 -1.10 -3.40
N GLU A 87 10.20 0.22 -3.49
CA GLU A 87 10.56 1.08 -2.38
C GLU A 87 9.49 1.06 -1.25
N MET A 88 8.18 1.00 -1.57
CA MET A 88 7.13 0.76 -0.56
C MET A 88 7.37 -0.54 0.20
N ARG A 89 7.69 -1.64 -0.51
CA ARG A 89 7.96 -2.93 0.13
C ARG A 89 9.18 -2.89 1.03
N GLN A 90 10.20 -2.12 0.68
CA GLN A 90 11.39 -1.97 1.52
C GLN A 90 11.10 -1.16 2.78
N ALA A 91 10.33 -0.07 2.65
CA ALA A 91 9.93 0.74 3.80
C ALA A 91 9.02 -0.06 4.76
N LEU A 92 7.93 -0.61 4.23
CA LEU A 92 6.92 -1.32 5.04
C LEU A 92 7.40 -2.70 5.50
N GLY A 93 8.28 -3.37 4.74
CA GLY A 93 8.85 -4.65 5.15
C GLY A 93 9.87 -4.53 6.30
N ALA A 94 10.61 -3.42 6.36
CA ALA A 94 11.51 -3.15 7.47
C ALA A 94 10.76 -2.81 8.77
N ASP A 95 9.60 -2.15 8.66
CA ASP A 95 8.77 -1.78 9.81
C ASP A 95 7.94 -2.97 10.36
N ILE A 96 7.59 -3.95 9.51
CA ILE A 96 6.91 -5.19 9.93
C ILE A 96 7.88 -6.15 10.65
N GLU A 97 9.17 -6.16 10.33
CA GLU A 97 10.18 -7.02 10.99
C GLU A 97 10.76 -6.41 12.28
N MET A 98 10.77 -5.08 12.44
CA MET A 98 11.23 -4.40 13.67
C MET A 98 10.14 -4.23 14.75
N GLY A 99 8.96 -4.80 14.51
CA GLY A 99 7.80 -4.77 15.39
C GLY A 99 7.50 -6.10 16.11
N GLU A 100 8.52 -6.93 16.39
CA GLU A 100 8.43 -8.12 17.27
C GLU A 100 9.06 -7.89 18.66
#